data_AF-A0A942H425-F1
#
_entry.id   AF-A0A942H425-F1
#
_cell.length_a   1.000
_cell.length_b   1.000
_cell.length_c   1.000
_cell.angle_alpha   90.00
_cell.angle_beta   90.00
_cell.angle_gamma   90.00
#
_symmetry.space_group_name_H-M   'P 1'
#
loop_
_entity.id
_entity.type
_entity.pdbx_description
1 polymer ?
#
loop_
_entity_poly.entity_id
_entity_poly.type
_entity_poly.pdbx_seq_one_letter_code
_entity_poly.pdbx_strand_id
1 'polypeptide(L)'
;MNYFNYFTEIEEEFVRRRGKHMLVSPLDWSLIETWKQRGIPLRIALRGITQSFDSYDQQPRKFERRVRSLFYCQPAVEEAYQQYLESHIGGHHENGSSESAPPAPEETNGFSIANIKLALDEWQETLTRLSISYADDLLLAEAFDRAARRLEEISHDLSKPSQDFLGQLDSDLNLIEGFLLEAIQQHVGTEKRAELQAAAEQDLKSYRKGMDKEVYQQTLNNWIARKLRDEYKVPRLSLFYL
;
A
#
# COMPACT_ATOMS: atom_id res chain seq x y z
N MET A 1 -1.58 -19.28 14.69
CA MET A 1 -0.95 -19.51 13.36
C MET A 1 0.35 -18.72 13.31
N ASN A 2 1.49 -19.39 13.10
CA ASN A 2 2.82 -18.78 13.15
C ASN A 2 2.91 -17.59 12.19
N TYR A 3 3.28 -16.41 12.72
CA TYR A 3 3.29 -15.17 11.94
C TYR A 3 4.15 -15.32 10.68
N PHE A 4 5.26 -16.03 10.82
CA PHE A 4 6.26 -16.31 9.80
C PHE A 4 5.73 -17.21 8.66
N ASN A 5 5.00 -18.30 8.97
CA ASN A 5 4.48 -19.22 7.94
C ASN A 5 3.54 -18.53 6.95
N TYR A 6 2.75 -17.54 7.37
CA TYR A 6 1.82 -16.86 6.45
C TYR A 6 2.56 -16.09 5.35
N PHE A 7 3.65 -15.41 5.70
CA PHE A 7 4.41 -14.59 4.75
C PHE A 7 5.30 -15.46 3.86
N THR A 8 6.02 -16.42 4.45
CA THR A 8 6.93 -17.32 3.72
C THR A 8 6.18 -18.13 2.66
N GLU A 9 5.00 -18.67 2.99
CA GLU A 9 4.21 -19.48 2.04
C GLU A 9 3.68 -18.64 0.87
N ILE A 10 3.28 -17.38 1.11
CA ILE A 10 2.83 -16.47 0.04
C ILE A 10 4.00 -16.05 -0.85
N GLU A 11 5.15 -15.76 -0.26
CA GLU A 11 6.37 -15.44 -1.00
C GLU A 11 6.83 -16.63 -1.86
N GLU A 12 6.89 -17.83 -1.29
CA GLU A 12 7.30 -19.05 -2.01
C GLU A 12 6.37 -19.33 -3.21
N GLU A 13 5.06 -19.21 -3.04
CA GLU A 13 4.11 -19.44 -4.13
C GLU A 13 4.21 -18.37 -5.22
N PHE A 14 4.39 -17.11 -4.84
CA PHE A 14 4.57 -16.01 -5.79
C PHE A 14 5.88 -16.16 -6.59
N VAL A 15 6.98 -16.52 -5.93
CA VAL A 15 8.28 -16.76 -6.59
C VAL A 15 8.21 -17.99 -7.50
N ARG A 16 7.55 -19.06 -7.06
CA ARG A 16 7.34 -20.30 -7.83
C ARG A 16 6.60 -20.03 -9.14
N ARG A 17 5.50 -19.28 -9.11
CA ARG A 17 4.67 -18.96 -10.30
C ARG A 17 5.35 -17.97 -11.25
N ARG A 18 6.14 -17.03 -10.72
CA ARG A 18 6.86 -16.02 -11.52
C ARG A 18 8.11 -16.54 -12.23
N GLY A 19 8.68 -17.67 -11.78
CA GLY A 19 9.78 -18.37 -12.45
C GLY A 19 11.15 -17.64 -12.44
N LYS A 20 11.29 -16.54 -11.68
CA LYS A 20 12.55 -15.81 -11.46
C LYS A 20 12.71 -15.50 -9.98
N HIS A 21 13.91 -15.73 -9.46
CA HIS A 21 14.30 -15.59 -8.05
C HIS A 21 14.44 -14.11 -7.61
N MET A 22 13.43 -13.29 -7.91
CA MET A 22 13.40 -11.89 -7.51
C MET A 22 12.45 -11.77 -6.33
N LEU A 23 13.00 -11.35 -5.19
CA LEU A 23 12.30 -11.25 -3.92
C LEU A 23 11.04 -10.37 -4.06
N VAL A 24 10.10 -10.63 -3.17
CA VAL A 24 8.87 -9.86 -3.01
C VAL A 24 9.24 -8.41 -2.64
N SER A 25 8.70 -7.43 -3.36
CA SER A 25 9.01 -6.00 -3.11
C SER A 25 8.58 -5.61 -1.69
N PRO A 26 9.23 -4.66 -0.99
CA PRO A 26 8.75 -4.17 0.31
C PRO A 26 7.28 -3.72 0.28
N LEU A 27 6.82 -3.24 -0.88
CA LEU A 27 5.43 -2.91 -1.16
C LEU A 27 4.51 -4.14 -1.03
N ASP A 28 4.93 -5.26 -1.59
CA ASP A 28 4.22 -6.52 -1.57
C ASP A 28 4.23 -7.17 -0.17
N TRP A 29 5.31 -6.99 0.62
CA TRP A 29 5.36 -7.41 2.03
C TRP A 29 4.30 -6.70 2.87
N SER A 30 4.10 -5.40 2.65
CA SER A 30 3.05 -4.64 3.35
C SER A 30 1.64 -5.08 2.97
N LEU A 31 1.44 -5.50 1.72
CA LEU A 31 0.16 -6.04 1.24
C LEU A 31 -0.19 -7.37 1.94
N ILE A 32 0.79 -8.26 2.09
CA ILE A 32 0.63 -9.53 2.81
C ILE A 32 0.29 -9.28 4.29
N GLU A 33 0.89 -8.25 4.90
CA GLU A 33 0.58 -7.84 6.26
C GLU A 33 -0.86 -7.36 6.41
N THR A 34 -1.36 -6.56 5.47
CA THR A 34 -2.76 -6.09 5.44
C THR A 34 -3.74 -7.25 5.31
N TRP A 35 -3.49 -8.23 4.44
CA TRP A 35 -4.34 -9.41 4.30
C TRP A 35 -4.45 -10.19 5.61
N LYS A 36 -3.34 -10.32 6.32
CA LYS A 36 -3.30 -11.02 7.58
C LYS A 36 -4.01 -10.26 8.71
N GLN A 37 -3.84 -8.94 8.78
CA GLN A 37 -4.56 -8.10 9.75
C GLN A 37 -6.07 -8.15 9.52
N ARG A 38 -6.50 -8.23 8.25
CA ARG A 38 -7.91 -8.45 7.85
C ARG A 38 -8.43 -9.87 8.11
N GLY A 39 -7.58 -10.78 8.58
CA GLY A 39 -7.97 -12.15 8.89
C GLY A 39 -8.14 -13.06 7.67
N ILE A 40 -7.58 -12.69 6.51
CA ILE A 40 -7.62 -13.53 5.30
C ILE A 40 -6.86 -14.83 5.57
N PRO A 41 -7.48 -16.01 5.39
CA PRO A 41 -6.79 -17.28 5.58
C PRO A 41 -5.75 -17.51 4.48
N LEU A 42 -4.61 -18.13 4.84
CA LEU A 42 -3.49 -18.38 3.92
C LEU A 42 -3.91 -19.05 2.62
N ARG A 43 -4.73 -20.11 2.72
CA ARG A 43 -5.27 -20.86 1.57
C ARG A 43 -6.04 -19.99 0.57
N ILE A 44 -6.67 -18.92 1.04
CA ILE A 44 -7.47 -18.00 0.21
C ILE A 44 -6.57 -17.00 -0.49
N ALA A 45 -5.58 -16.45 0.22
CA ALA A 45 -4.55 -15.59 -0.38
C ALA A 45 -3.78 -16.33 -1.47
N LEU A 46 -3.34 -17.56 -1.21
CA LEU A 46 -2.67 -18.41 -2.21
C LEU A 46 -3.56 -18.66 -3.44
N ARG A 47 -4.84 -19.00 -3.23
CA ARG A 47 -5.79 -19.22 -4.32
C ARG A 47 -5.96 -17.99 -5.22
N GLY A 48 -6.12 -16.81 -4.64
CA GLY A 48 -6.27 -15.57 -5.41
C GLY A 48 -5.01 -15.22 -6.20
N ILE A 49 -3.83 -15.44 -5.62
CA ILE A 49 -2.55 -15.31 -6.34
C ILE A 49 -2.51 -16.28 -7.52
N THR A 50 -2.79 -17.56 -7.31
CA THR A 50 -2.80 -18.55 -8.39
C THR A 50 -3.80 -18.17 -9.49
N GLN A 51 -5.01 -17.74 -9.15
CA GLN A 51 -6.03 -17.32 -10.12
C GLN A 51 -5.61 -16.10 -10.94
N SER A 52 -4.91 -15.13 -10.34
CA SER A 52 -4.40 -13.96 -11.05
C SER A 52 -3.38 -14.35 -12.13
N PHE A 53 -2.48 -15.29 -11.81
CA PHE A 53 -1.52 -15.82 -12.78
C PHE A 53 -2.20 -16.70 -13.85
N ASP A 54 -3.22 -17.49 -13.50
CA ASP A 54 -3.96 -18.31 -14.48
C ASP A 54 -4.69 -17.45 -15.50
N SER A 55 -5.34 -16.38 -15.05
CA SER A 55 -5.99 -15.39 -15.92
C SER A 55 -4.99 -14.69 -16.84
N TYR A 56 -3.77 -14.44 -16.36
CA TYR A 56 -2.68 -13.90 -17.17
C TYR A 56 -2.19 -14.92 -18.22
N ASP A 57 -1.97 -16.17 -17.84
CA ASP A 57 -1.51 -17.25 -18.74
C ASP A 57 -2.53 -17.53 -19.86
N GLN A 58 -3.82 -17.26 -19.62
CA GLN A 58 -4.91 -17.42 -20.59
C GLN A 58 -5.05 -16.24 -21.57
N GLN A 59 -4.44 -15.07 -21.31
CA GLN A 59 -4.51 -13.92 -22.21
C GLN A 59 -3.58 -14.08 -23.43
N PRO A 60 -4.04 -13.73 -24.65
CA PRO A 60 -3.22 -13.84 -25.85
C PRO A 60 -2.00 -12.91 -25.77
N ARG A 61 -0.85 -13.39 -26.29
CA ARG A 61 0.53 -12.84 -26.20
C ARG A 61 0.77 -11.39 -26.68
N LYS A 62 -0.25 -10.54 -26.78
CA LYS A 62 -0.15 -9.11 -27.11
C LYS A 62 0.14 -8.20 -25.92
N PHE A 63 -0.04 -8.68 -24.67
CA PHE A 63 0.33 -7.92 -23.47
C PHE A 63 1.73 -8.35 -22.99
N GLU A 64 2.77 -7.63 -23.40
CA GLU A 64 4.16 -7.80 -22.92
C GLU A 64 4.35 -7.47 -21.42
N ARG A 65 3.29 -7.06 -20.72
CA ARG A 65 3.38 -6.63 -19.31
C ARG A 65 3.26 -7.85 -18.39
N ARG A 66 4.40 -8.45 -18.06
CA ARG A 66 4.51 -9.48 -17.00
C ARG A 66 3.94 -8.97 -15.68
N VAL A 67 3.32 -9.85 -14.90
CA VAL A 67 2.97 -9.59 -13.51
C VAL A 67 4.26 -9.33 -12.71
N ARG A 68 4.51 -8.07 -12.35
CA ARG A 68 5.75 -7.62 -11.69
C ARG A 68 5.63 -7.48 -10.17
N SER A 69 4.41 -7.43 -9.63
CA SER A 69 4.13 -7.17 -8.21
C SER A 69 2.86 -7.91 -7.76
N LEU A 70 2.82 -8.31 -6.49
CA LEU A 70 1.64 -8.89 -5.82
C LEU A 70 0.44 -7.94 -5.82
N PHE A 71 0.66 -6.64 -6.03
CA PHE A 71 -0.41 -5.66 -6.20
C PHE A 71 -1.37 -6.02 -7.34
N TYR A 72 -0.86 -6.61 -8.43
CA TYR A 72 -1.71 -7.10 -9.52
C TYR A 72 -2.62 -8.26 -9.09
N CYS A 73 -2.20 -9.04 -8.10
CA CYS A 73 -2.98 -10.17 -7.58
C CYS A 73 -4.05 -9.72 -6.56
N GLN A 74 -4.01 -8.46 -6.10
CA GLN A 74 -4.91 -7.98 -5.05
C GLN A 74 -6.40 -8.16 -5.38
N PRO A 75 -6.91 -7.77 -6.59
CA PRO A 75 -8.32 -7.95 -6.91
C PRO A 75 -8.76 -9.43 -6.85
N ALA A 76 -7.91 -10.34 -7.32
CA ALA A 76 -8.19 -11.77 -7.30
C ALA A 76 -8.17 -12.37 -5.89
N VAL A 77 -7.27 -11.90 -5.02
CA VAL A 77 -7.22 -12.30 -3.60
C VAL A 77 -8.45 -11.79 -2.85
N GLU A 78 -8.91 -10.59 -3.16
CA GLU A 78 -10.07 -9.99 -2.53
C GLU A 78 -11.36 -10.68 -2.98
N GLU A 79 -11.48 -11.02 -4.26
CA GLU A 79 -12.59 -11.84 -4.79
C GLU A 79 -12.62 -13.23 -4.13
N ALA A 80 -11.46 -13.90 -4.02
CA ALA A 80 -11.37 -15.19 -3.34
C ALA A 80 -11.75 -15.08 -1.85
N TYR A 81 -11.45 -13.95 -1.21
CA TYR A 81 -11.84 -13.68 0.18
C TYR A 81 -13.34 -13.40 0.34
N GLN A 82 -13.96 -12.67 -0.60
CA GLN A 82 -15.41 -12.48 -0.60
C GLN A 82 -16.14 -13.81 -0.79
N GLN A 83 -15.74 -14.62 -1.77
CA GLN A 83 -16.28 -15.97 -1.97
C GLN A 83 -16.11 -16.84 -0.71
N TYR A 84 -14.99 -16.69 0.00
CA TYR A 84 -14.75 -17.38 1.26
C TYR A 84 -15.73 -16.94 2.35
N LEU A 85 -15.97 -15.63 2.51
CA LEU A 85 -16.96 -15.10 3.45
C LEU A 85 -18.38 -15.54 3.10
N GLU A 86 -18.76 -15.48 1.82
CA GLU A 86 -20.06 -15.94 1.31
C GLU A 86 -20.25 -17.45 1.57
N SER A 87 -19.22 -18.27 1.34
CA SER A 87 -19.28 -19.70 1.64
C SER A 87 -19.32 -20.03 3.14
N HIS A 88 -18.77 -19.14 3.98
CA HIS A 88 -18.80 -19.29 5.44
C HIS A 88 -20.11 -18.80 6.07
N ILE A 89 -20.80 -17.85 5.43
CA ILE A 89 -22.13 -17.35 5.84
C ILE A 89 -23.25 -18.19 5.21
N GLY A 90 -22.99 -18.79 4.03
CA GLY A 90 -23.90 -19.63 3.26
C GLY A 90 -23.90 -21.12 3.64
N GLY A 91 -23.56 -21.47 4.88
CA GLY A 91 -23.67 -22.84 5.41
C GLY A 91 -25.11 -23.40 5.49
N HIS A 92 -26.10 -22.71 4.90
CA HIS A 92 -27.43 -23.23 4.64
C HIS A 92 -28.13 -22.42 3.54
N HIS A 93 -27.90 -22.75 2.26
CA HIS A 93 -28.99 -22.88 1.30
C HIS A 93 -28.49 -23.48 -0.01
N GLU A 94 -28.96 -24.69 -0.29
CA GLU A 94 -28.83 -25.35 -1.59
C GLU A 94 -29.75 -24.68 -2.62
N ASN A 95 -29.26 -24.63 -3.87
CA ASN A 95 -29.98 -24.61 -5.15
C ASN A 95 -31.12 -23.60 -5.38
N GLY A 96 -30.95 -22.75 -6.40
CA GLY A 96 -32.09 -22.19 -7.14
C GLY A 96 -31.81 -20.89 -7.90
N SER A 97 -31.59 -21.02 -9.20
CA SER A 97 -32.09 -20.18 -10.31
C SER A 97 -32.15 -18.64 -10.20
N SER A 98 -31.56 -18.01 -11.23
CA SER A 98 -31.70 -16.64 -11.73
C SER A 98 -32.94 -15.84 -11.31
N GLU A 99 -32.72 -14.60 -10.87
CA GLU A 99 -33.53 -13.47 -11.36
C GLU A 99 -32.82 -12.12 -11.17
N SER A 100 -33.06 -11.28 -12.16
CA SER A 100 -32.39 -10.02 -12.48
C SER A 100 -32.62 -8.93 -11.43
N ALA A 101 -31.53 -8.30 -10.97
CA ALA A 101 -31.57 -7.00 -10.30
C ALA A 101 -30.88 -5.94 -11.19
N PRO A 102 -31.32 -4.66 -11.18
CA PRO A 102 -30.83 -3.62 -12.08
C PRO A 102 -29.34 -3.33 -11.83
N PRO A 103 -28.57 -2.80 -12.82
CA PRO A 103 -27.18 -2.48 -12.59
C PRO A 103 -27.11 -1.30 -11.62
N ALA A 104 -26.78 -1.60 -10.36
CA ALA A 104 -26.25 -0.58 -9.46
C ALA A 104 -24.97 -0.02 -10.12
N PRO A 105 -24.75 1.30 -10.08
CA PRO A 105 -23.52 1.87 -10.61
C PRO A 105 -22.34 1.22 -9.89
N GLU A 106 -21.29 0.98 -10.66
CA GLU A 106 -20.06 0.26 -10.31
C GLU A 106 -19.38 0.83 -9.06
N GLU A 107 -19.90 0.51 -7.87
CA GLU A 107 -19.26 0.76 -6.59
C GLU A 107 -18.22 -0.34 -6.36
N THR A 108 -17.10 -0.19 -7.05
CA THR A 108 -15.89 -0.97 -6.78
C THR A 108 -15.19 -0.34 -5.57
N ASN A 109 -15.14 -1.07 -4.46
CA ASN A 109 -14.05 -1.12 -3.49
C ASN A 109 -13.23 0.16 -3.26
N GLY A 110 -13.41 0.89 -2.14
CA GLY A 110 -12.37 1.72 -1.48
C GLY A 110 -11.72 2.90 -2.25
N PHE A 111 -11.79 2.92 -3.58
CA PHE A 111 -11.15 3.85 -4.51
C PHE A 111 -12.19 4.62 -5.30
N SER A 112 -13.39 4.80 -4.72
CA SER A 112 -14.34 5.77 -5.24
C SER A 112 -13.65 7.14 -5.26
N ILE A 113 -13.79 7.88 -6.36
CA ILE A 113 -13.27 9.24 -6.50
C ILE A 113 -13.72 10.12 -5.31
N ALA A 114 -14.90 9.84 -4.75
CA ALA A 114 -15.39 10.50 -3.54
C ALA A 114 -14.53 10.22 -2.31
N ASN A 115 -14.12 8.97 -2.07
CA ASN A 115 -13.27 8.59 -0.93
C ASN A 115 -11.85 9.14 -1.09
N ILE A 116 -11.31 9.08 -2.32
CA ILE A 116 -10.01 9.66 -2.66
C ILE A 116 -10.04 11.17 -2.36
N LYS A 117 -11.09 11.86 -2.79
CA LYS A 117 -11.25 13.29 -2.55
C LYS A 117 -11.32 13.61 -1.05
N LEU A 118 -12.15 12.89 -0.29
CA LEU A 118 -12.27 13.08 1.15
C LEU A 118 -10.92 12.95 1.86
N ALA A 119 -10.15 11.91 1.54
CA ALA A 119 -8.84 11.72 2.16
C ALA A 119 -7.81 12.77 1.73
N LEU A 120 -7.80 13.17 0.46
CA LEU A 120 -6.93 14.26 -0.01
C LEU A 120 -7.23 15.56 0.76
N ASP A 121 -8.51 15.87 0.95
CA ASP A 121 -8.95 17.05 1.70
C ASP A 121 -8.54 16.94 3.19
N GLU A 122 -8.71 15.78 3.83
CA GLU A 122 -8.26 15.52 5.22
C GLU A 122 -6.74 15.65 5.39
N TRP A 123 -5.97 15.12 4.44
CA TRP A 123 -4.52 15.21 4.44
C TRP A 123 -4.06 16.66 4.21
N GLN A 124 -4.69 17.38 3.29
CA GLN A 124 -4.43 18.80 3.06
C GLN A 124 -4.67 19.62 4.33
N GLU A 125 -5.80 19.44 5.00
CA GLU A 125 -6.11 20.14 6.26
C GLU A 125 -5.06 19.82 7.34
N THR A 126 -4.65 18.57 7.44
CA THR A 126 -3.64 18.13 8.41
C THR A 126 -2.29 18.77 8.13
N LEU A 127 -1.83 18.78 6.89
CA LEU A 127 -0.56 19.41 6.51
C LEU A 127 -0.61 20.93 6.69
N THR A 128 -1.74 21.57 6.37
CA THR A 128 -1.94 23.02 6.60
C THR A 128 -1.82 23.36 8.09
N ARG A 129 -2.46 22.56 8.96
CA ARG A 129 -2.34 22.72 10.41
C ARG A 129 -0.92 22.49 10.90
N LEU A 130 -0.21 21.51 10.34
CA LEU A 130 1.18 21.23 10.69
C LEU A 130 2.10 22.39 10.30
N SER A 131 1.93 22.96 9.11
CA SER A 131 2.65 24.15 8.66
C SER A 131 2.55 25.31 9.66
N ILE A 132 1.35 25.56 10.20
CA ILE A 132 1.13 26.60 11.22
C ILE A 132 1.79 26.21 12.56
N SER A 133 1.70 24.94 12.96
CA SER A 133 2.26 24.49 14.25
C SER A 133 3.79 24.50 14.30
N TYR A 134 4.44 24.36 13.14
CA TYR A 134 5.89 24.38 12.99
C TYR A 134 6.40 25.70 12.38
N ALA A 135 5.66 26.80 12.53
CA ALA A 135 6.00 28.11 11.95
C ALA A 135 7.38 28.66 12.38
N ASP A 136 7.92 28.18 13.51
CA ASP A 136 9.27 28.52 13.99
C ASP A 136 10.39 27.93 13.10
N ASP A 137 10.13 26.83 12.38
CA ASP A 137 11.03 26.28 11.36
C ASP A 137 10.49 26.58 9.96
N LEU A 138 11.04 27.64 9.36
CA LEU A 138 10.66 28.10 8.02
C LEU A 138 10.75 27.01 6.95
N LEU A 139 11.76 26.13 7.01
CA LEU A 139 11.97 25.11 5.97
C LEU A 139 10.92 24.00 6.10
N LEU A 140 10.64 23.56 7.33
CA LEU A 140 9.66 22.52 7.59
C LEU A 140 8.23 23.03 7.36
N ALA A 141 7.92 24.26 7.79
CA ALA A 141 6.64 24.89 7.55
C ALA A 141 6.36 25.09 6.05
N GLU A 142 7.36 25.51 5.26
CA GLU A 142 7.26 25.64 3.81
C GLU A 142 7.06 24.28 3.13
N ALA A 143 7.73 23.23 3.61
CA ALA A 143 7.55 21.88 3.08
C ALA A 143 6.11 21.38 3.29
N PHE A 144 5.53 21.59 4.48
CA PHE A 144 4.13 21.25 4.74
C PHE A 144 3.15 22.06 3.89
N ASP A 145 3.35 23.37 3.75
CA ASP A 145 2.50 24.24 2.91
C ASP A 145 2.56 23.82 1.44
N ARG A 146 3.77 23.58 0.90
CA ARG A 146 3.95 23.13 -0.48
C ARG A 146 3.27 21.78 -0.73
N ALA A 147 3.40 20.84 0.21
CA ALA A 147 2.74 19.53 0.11
C ALA A 147 1.21 19.67 0.15
N ALA A 148 0.67 20.51 1.04
CA ALA A 148 -0.77 20.78 1.12
C ALA A 148 -1.32 21.36 -0.20
N ARG A 149 -0.65 22.37 -0.78
CA ARG A 149 -1.04 22.95 -2.08
C ARG A 149 -1.01 21.93 -3.21
N ARG A 150 -0.02 21.03 -3.21
CA ARG A 150 0.06 19.98 -4.24
C ARG A 150 -1.10 18.99 -4.12
N LEU A 151 -1.51 18.62 -2.90
CA LEU A 151 -2.69 17.79 -2.69
C LEU A 151 -3.99 18.49 -3.15
N GLU A 152 -4.09 19.80 -2.93
CA GLU A 152 -5.21 20.62 -3.42
C GLU A 152 -5.30 20.62 -4.96
N GLU A 153 -4.18 20.82 -5.64
CA GLU A 153 -4.09 20.73 -7.11
C GLU A 153 -4.56 19.36 -7.61
N ILE A 154 -4.08 18.29 -6.99
CA ILE A 154 -4.47 16.91 -7.31
C ILE A 154 -5.97 16.69 -7.07
N SER A 155 -6.52 17.20 -5.95
CA SER A 155 -7.96 17.14 -5.63
C SER A 155 -8.81 17.87 -6.68
N HIS A 156 -8.31 18.98 -7.25
CA HIS A 156 -8.98 19.72 -8.32
C HIS A 156 -8.98 18.97 -9.66
N ASP A 157 -7.87 18.31 -9.98
CA ASP A 157 -7.67 17.54 -11.21
C ASP A 157 -8.46 16.21 -11.25
N LEU A 158 -9.03 15.78 -10.11
CA LEU A 158 -9.96 14.63 -10.02
C LEU A 158 -11.18 14.72 -10.94
N SER A 159 -11.49 15.92 -11.45
CA SER A 159 -12.66 16.19 -12.28
C SER A 159 -12.60 15.54 -13.67
N LYS A 160 -11.42 15.11 -14.16
CA LYS A 160 -11.24 14.39 -15.44
C LYS A 160 -10.18 13.27 -15.32
N PRO A 161 -10.51 12.13 -14.71
CA PRO A 161 -9.55 11.05 -14.50
C PRO A 161 -9.07 10.49 -15.85
N SER A 162 -7.75 10.50 -16.06
CA SER A 162 -7.09 9.82 -17.17
C SER A 162 -7.16 8.29 -16.99
N GLN A 163 -6.90 7.52 -18.06
CA GLN A 163 -6.94 6.06 -18.00
C GLN A 163 -5.91 5.44 -17.02
N ASP A 164 -4.84 6.20 -16.71
CA ASP A 164 -3.78 5.83 -15.75
C ASP A 164 -3.83 6.68 -14.46
N PHE A 165 -4.97 7.32 -14.17
CA PHE A 165 -5.13 8.28 -13.07
C PHE A 165 -4.68 7.74 -11.71
N LEU A 166 -5.07 6.51 -11.34
CA LEU A 166 -4.70 5.93 -10.04
C LEU A 166 -3.19 5.69 -9.89
N GLY A 167 -2.51 5.30 -10.97
CA GLY A 167 -1.05 5.11 -10.95
C GLY A 167 -0.30 6.43 -10.88
N GLN A 168 -0.81 7.47 -11.56
CA GLN A 168 -0.29 8.83 -11.47
C GLN A 168 -0.49 9.39 -10.06
N LEU A 169 -1.68 9.22 -9.49
CA LEU A 169 -2.00 9.65 -8.14
C LEU A 169 -1.12 8.97 -7.09
N ASP A 170 -0.94 7.65 -7.15
CA ASP A 170 -0.04 6.94 -6.23
C ASP A 170 1.41 7.42 -6.35
N SER A 171 1.88 7.66 -7.58
CA SER A 171 3.23 8.19 -7.82
C SER A 171 3.38 9.59 -7.22
N ASP A 172 2.41 10.47 -7.43
CA ASP A 172 2.40 11.83 -6.90
C ASP A 172 2.35 11.82 -5.36
N LEU A 173 1.51 10.98 -4.75
CA LEU A 173 1.44 10.84 -3.29
C LEU A 173 2.76 10.34 -2.69
N ASN A 174 3.41 9.35 -3.31
CA ASN A 174 4.72 8.86 -2.88
C ASN A 174 5.81 9.94 -3.00
N LEU A 175 5.76 10.79 -4.04
CA LEU A 175 6.69 11.91 -4.19
C LEU A 175 6.49 12.97 -3.11
N ILE A 176 5.24 13.32 -2.80
CA ILE A 176 4.91 14.26 -1.72
C ILE A 176 5.35 13.69 -0.37
N GLU A 177 5.11 12.40 -0.11
CA GLU A 177 5.55 11.72 1.11
C GLU A 177 7.08 11.75 1.24
N GLY A 178 7.82 11.41 0.17
CA GLY A 178 9.28 11.43 0.18
C GLY A 178 9.85 12.82 0.46
N PHE A 179 9.28 13.85 -0.18
CA PHE A 179 9.64 15.25 0.06
C PHE A 179 9.40 15.67 1.51
N LEU A 180 8.25 15.33 2.10
CA LEU A 180 7.94 15.63 3.50
C LEU A 180 8.90 14.93 4.46
N LEU A 181 9.18 13.65 4.23
CA LEU A 181 10.12 12.88 5.06
C LEU A 181 11.53 13.46 4.99
N GLU A 182 11.98 13.91 3.82
CA GLU A 182 13.27 14.57 3.68
C GLU A 182 13.33 15.88 4.48
N ALA A 183 12.30 16.72 4.40
CA ALA A 183 12.21 17.95 5.16
C ALA A 183 12.22 17.70 6.69
N ILE A 184 11.45 16.71 7.15
CA ILE A 184 11.44 16.30 8.58
C ILE A 184 12.82 15.80 9.00
N GLN A 185 13.46 14.97 8.18
CA GLN A 185 14.81 14.53 8.46
C GLN A 185 15.76 15.73 8.58
N GLN A 186 15.67 16.73 7.70
CA GLN A 186 16.53 17.93 7.75
C GLN A 186 16.33 18.71 9.05
N HIS A 187 15.08 18.85 9.49
CA HIS A 187 14.74 19.46 10.78
C HIS A 187 15.27 18.68 11.99
N VAL A 188 15.16 17.36 12.00
CA VAL A 188 15.63 16.46 13.10
C VAL A 188 17.14 16.53 13.31
N GLY A 189 17.90 16.95 12.29
CA GLY A 189 19.36 17.08 12.36
C GLY A 189 20.10 15.75 12.30
N THR A 190 21.44 15.80 12.26
CA THR A 190 22.30 14.61 12.05
C THR A 190 22.37 13.68 13.26
N GLU A 191 22.28 14.23 14.47
CA GLU A 191 22.40 13.48 15.73
C GLU A 191 21.22 12.53 15.93
N LYS A 192 19.99 13.06 15.89
CA LYS A 192 18.78 12.27 16.09
C LYS A 192 18.46 11.34 14.90
N ARG A 193 18.93 11.66 13.70
CA ARG A 193 18.97 10.69 12.58
C ARG A 193 19.83 9.48 12.88
N ALA A 194 21.03 9.68 13.44
CA ALA A 194 21.92 8.57 13.79
C ALA A 194 21.33 7.71 14.92
N GLU A 195 20.64 8.32 15.88
CA GLU A 195 19.89 7.61 16.93
C GLU A 195 18.77 6.73 16.34
N LEU A 196 17.94 7.30 15.46
CA LEU A 196 16.87 6.56 14.78
C LEU A 196 17.43 5.41 13.94
N GLN A 197 18.56 5.62 13.27
CA GLN A 197 19.22 4.58 12.50
C GLN A 197 19.76 3.45 13.38
N ALA A 198 20.41 3.78 14.51
CA ALA A 198 20.88 2.79 15.47
C ALA A 198 19.73 1.99 16.09
N ALA A 199 18.62 2.66 16.43
CA ALA A 199 17.41 2.01 16.95
C ALA A 199 16.79 1.06 15.90
N ALA A 200 16.69 1.49 14.64
CA ALA A 200 16.21 0.67 13.55
C ALA A 200 17.08 -0.58 13.36
N GLU A 201 18.41 -0.42 13.37
CA GLU A 201 19.34 -1.54 13.22
C GLU A 201 19.29 -2.51 14.40
N GLN A 202 19.02 -2.01 15.62
CA GLN A 202 18.87 -2.85 16.81
C GLN A 202 17.60 -3.71 16.72
N ASP A 203 16.47 -3.11 16.36
CA ASP A 203 15.19 -3.82 16.20
C ASP A 203 15.23 -4.81 15.02
N LEU A 204 15.95 -4.47 13.94
CA LEU A 204 16.08 -5.30 12.75
C LEU A 204 17.25 -6.28 12.80
N LYS A 205 18.03 -6.30 13.90
CA LYS A 205 19.26 -7.11 14.05
C LYS A 205 19.02 -8.60 13.81
N SER A 206 17.89 -9.11 14.28
CA SER A 206 17.47 -10.51 14.14
C SER A 206 17.22 -10.90 12.69
N TYR A 207 16.78 -9.94 11.86
CA TYR A 207 16.34 -10.15 10.48
C TYR A 207 17.47 -9.95 9.46
N ARG A 208 18.54 -9.24 9.85
CA ARG A 208 19.72 -8.95 9.01
C ARG A 208 20.41 -10.19 8.43
N LYS A 209 20.38 -11.33 9.13
CA LYS A 209 21.04 -12.57 8.68
C LYS A 209 20.25 -13.34 7.61
N GLY A 210 18.95 -13.07 7.46
CA GLY A 210 18.07 -13.77 6.51
C GLY A 210 17.64 -12.92 5.32
N MET A 211 17.98 -11.63 5.30
CA MET A 211 17.56 -10.69 4.26
C MET A 211 18.72 -10.30 3.34
N ASP A 212 18.40 -10.12 2.06
CA ASP A 212 19.31 -9.48 1.13
C ASP A 212 19.61 -8.04 1.58
N LYS A 213 20.81 -7.55 1.26
CA LYS A 213 21.28 -6.23 1.67
C LYS A 213 20.37 -5.10 1.17
N GLU A 214 19.81 -5.23 -0.03
CA GLU A 214 18.92 -4.23 -0.61
C GLU A 214 17.57 -4.19 0.10
N VAL A 215 17.01 -5.37 0.39
CA VAL A 215 15.75 -5.51 1.14
C VAL A 215 15.90 -4.99 2.56
N TYR A 216 17.00 -5.34 3.24
CA TYR A 216 17.29 -4.84 4.59
C TYR A 216 17.34 -3.32 4.63
N GLN A 217 17.99 -2.68 3.64
CA GLN A 217 18.07 -1.23 3.57
C GLN A 217 16.68 -0.58 3.37
N GLN A 218 15.84 -1.19 2.54
CA GLN A 218 14.46 -0.72 2.32
C GLN A 218 13.61 -0.86 3.59
N THR A 219 13.71 -1.98 4.31
CA THR A 219 13.00 -2.18 5.59
C THR A 219 13.44 -1.16 6.64
N LEU A 220 14.74 -0.89 6.72
CA LEU A 220 15.30 0.11 7.61
C LEU A 220 14.76 1.51 7.30
N ASN A 221 14.76 1.91 6.01
CA ASN A 221 14.22 3.20 5.59
C ASN A 221 12.72 3.32 5.90
N ASN A 222 11.95 2.26 5.68
CA ASN A 222 10.51 2.24 5.99
C ASN A 222 10.23 2.36 7.51
N TRP A 223 11.07 1.73 8.34
CA TRP A 223 10.97 1.84 9.80
C TRP A 223 11.24 3.27 10.26
N ILE A 224 12.30 3.91 9.75
CA ILE A 224 12.63 5.30 10.07
C ILE A 224 11.51 6.23 9.61
N ALA A 225 11.02 6.07 8.38
CA ALA A 225 9.91 6.85 7.85
C ALA A 225 8.65 6.73 8.72
N ARG A 226 8.34 5.52 9.21
CA ARG A 226 7.22 5.30 10.13
C ARG A 226 7.41 6.05 11.46
N LYS A 227 8.57 5.93 12.09
CA LYS A 227 8.86 6.63 13.34
C LYS A 227 8.77 8.14 13.21
N LEU A 228 9.29 8.70 12.12
CA LEU A 228 9.22 10.13 11.84
C LEU A 228 7.77 10.60 11.61
N ARG A 229 6.95 9.83 10.87
CA ARG A 229 5.53 10.14 10.72
C ARG A 229 4.79 10.15 12.04
N ASP A 230 5.01 9.13 12.88
CA ASP A 230 4.36 9.02 14.19
C ASP A 230 4.74 10.18 15.12
N GLU A 231 6.01 10.61 15.11
CA GLU A 231 6.52 11.70 15.96
C GLU A 231 5.98 13.06 15.51
N TYR A 232 5.98 13.33 14.20
CA TYR A 232 5.54 14.60 13.62
C TYR A 232 4.05 14.61 13.25
N LYS A 233 3.32 13.54 13.57
CA LYS A 233 1.89 13.33 13.25
C LYS A 233 1.55 13.55 11.78
N VAL A 234 2.47 13.19 10.90
CA VAL A 234 2.31 13.31 9.45
C VAL A 234 1.55 12.08 8.95
N PRO A 235 0.43 12.24 8.24
CA PRO A 235 -0.32 11.12 7.71
C PRO A 235 0.49 10.39 6.63
N ARG A 236 0.23 9.10 6.47
CA ARG A 236 0.79 8.33 5.35
C ARG A 236 0.00 8.67 4.09
N LEU A 237 0.65 9.39 3.17
CA LEU A 237 0.04 9.83 1.92
C LEU A 237 0.13 8.69 0.91
N SER A 238 -0.92 7.89 0.85
CA SER A 238 -0.94 6.74 -0.04
C SER A 238 -2.35 6.21 -0.23
N LEU A 239 -2.67 5.79 -1.46
CA LEU A 239 -3.97 5.21 -1.78
C LEU A 239 -4.27 3.92 -1.01
N PHE A 240 -3.23 3.28 -0.46
CA PHE A 240 -3.36 2.09 0.40
C PHE A 240 -3.99 2.35 1.77
N TYR A 241 -4.05 3.62 2.21
CA TYR A 241 -4.49 4.03 3.56
C TYR A 241 -5.73 4.94 3.53
N LEU A 242 -6.47 4.94 2.41
CA LEU A 242 -7.81 5.53 2.27
C LEU A 242 -8.85 4.78 3.11
#